data_AF-A0A426DG58-F1
#
_entry.id   AF-A0A426DG58-F1
#
_cell.length_a   1.000
_cell.length_b   1.000
_cell.length_c   1.000
_cell.angle_alpha   90.00
_cell.angle_beta   90.00
_cell.angle_gamma   90.00
#
_symmetry.space_group_name_H-M   'P 1'
#
loop_
_entity.id
_entity.type
_entity.pdbx_description
1 polymer ?
#
loop_
_entity_poly.entity_id
_entity_poly.type
_entity_poly.pdbx_seq_one_letter_code
_entity_poly.pdbx_strand_id
1 'polypeptide(L)'
;MRRKKIGVKNFHGSVDITDPCYSRDVWCRMNDMKIKEGEYTCMVWYHTAKGDCNGKPYAYKVVGIIGIYLDGRIPNQKTMKEIGSIGVDAGLAGFFHNKPDYDDNAWSAFCDMVCHGDAWITADGFCSSSGYGDGGYGVYAQEQNGEIVALEIRFI
;
A
#
# COMPACT_ATOMS: atom_id res chain seq x y z
N MET A 1 -0.10 -2.70 16.43
CA MET A 1 0.33 -3.49 15.25
C MET A 1 1.84 -3.71 15.31
N ARG A 2 2.35 -4.85 14.86
CA ARG A 2 3.81 -5.09 14.77
C ARG A 2 4.32 -4.57 13.43
N ARG A 3 5.31 -3.69 13.43
CA ARG A 3 5.89 -3.16 12.19
C ARG A 3 7.08 -3.96 11.69
N LYS A 4 7.27 -4.00 10.37
CA LYS A 4 8.43 -4.60 9.68
C LYS A 4 8.88 -3.67 8.55
N LYS A 5 10.19 -3.39 8.48
CA LYS A 5 10.80 -2.73 7.32
C LYS A 5 10.94 -3.75 6.19
N ILE A 6 10.41 -3.42 5.02
CA ILE A 6 10.56 -4.23 3.81
C ILE A 6 11.80 -3.79 3.03
N GLY A 7 12.04 -2.48 2.94
CA GLY A 7 13.23 -1.94 2.29
C GLY A 7 13.15 -0.43 2.13
N VAL A 8 13.86 0.09 1.14
CA VAL A 8 13.92 1.52 0.78
C VAL A 8 13.71 1.65 -0.72
N LYS A 9 12.93 2.65 -1.14
CA LYS A 9 12.68 2.95 -2.56
C LYS A 9 12.62 4.45 -2.77
N ASN A 10 13.23 4.93 -3.85
CA ASN A 10 13.01 6.28 -4.35
C ASN A 10 11.81 6.27 -5.29
N PHE A 11 10.85 7.17 -5.07
CA PHE A 11 9.62 7.27 -5.84
C PHE A 11 9.63 8.38 -6.91
N HIS A 12 10.71 9.17 -6.98
CA HIS A 12 10.89 10.24 -7.97
C HIS A 12 9.81 11.34 -7.92
N GLY A 13 9.34 11.69 -6.73
CA GLY A 13 8.48 12.85 -6.49
C GLY A 13 6.99 12.64 -6.77
N SER A 14 6.57 11.49 -7.27
CA SER A 14 5.14 11.13 -7.31
C SER A 14 4.88 9.63 -7.24
N VAL A 15 3.66 9.28 -6.83
CA VAL A 15 3.20 7.89 -6.77
C VAL A 15 1.77 7.76 -7.30
N ASP A 16 1.50 6.64 -7.95
CA ASP A 16 0.14 6.14 -8.13
C ASP A 16 -0.19 5.23 -6.94
N ILE A 17 -1.36 5.43 -6.33
CA ILE A 17 -1.85 4.68 -5.17
C ILE A 17 -3.07 3.88 -5.62
N THR A 18 -2.95 2.56 -5.65
CA THR A 18 -3.95 1.69 -6.28
C THR A 18 -3.77 0.21 -5.95
N ASP A 19 -4.81 -0.59 -6.22
CA ASP A 19 -4.68 -2.01 -6.52
C ASP A 19 -4.08 -2.21 -7.91
N PRO A 20 -3.00 -3.00 -8.04
CA PRO A 20 -2.32 -3.20 -9.31
C PRO A 20 -3.17 -3.84 -10.42
N CYS A 21 -4.32 -4.45 -10.11
CA CYS A 21 -5.21 -5.01 -11.14
C CYS A 21 -5.93 -3.94 -11.97
N TYR A 22 -6.11 -2.72 -11.43
CA TYR A 22 -6.90 -1.70 -12.12
C TYR A 22 -6.13 -1.04 -13.26
N SER A 23 -6.89 -0.58 -14.26
CA SER A 23 -6.45 0.39 -15.26
C SER A 23 -6.53 1.81 -14.72
N ARG A 24 -5.83 2.75 -15.36
CA ARG A 24 -5.62 4.13 -14.90
C ARG A 24 -6.89 4.97 -14.81
N ASP A 25 -7.87 4.68 -15.65
CA ASP A 25 -9.15 5.40 -15.77
C ASP A 25 -10.19 5.00 -14.71
N VAL A 26 -9.88 4.02 -13.87
CA VAL A 26 -10.75 3.59 -12.79
C VAL A 26 -10.83 4.66 -11.69
N TRP A 27 -12.05 5.04 -11.31
CA TRP A 27 -12.34 6.13 -10.37
C TRP A 27 -11.76 5.94 -8.96
N CYS A 28 -11.46 4.70 -8.56
CA CYS A 28 -11.02 4.34 -7.23
C CYS A 28 -9.48 4.25 -7.11
N ARG A 29 -8.75 5.00 -7.94
CA ARG A 29 -7.30 5.18 -7.91
C ARG A 29 -6.92 6.61 -7.55
N MET A 30 -5.76 6.80 -6.93
CA MET A 30 -5.14 8.13 -6.79
C MET A 30 -3.88 8.20 -7.65
N ASN A 31 -3.98 8.85 -8.80
CA ASN A 31 -2.89 8.95 -9.77
C ASN A 31 -2.05 10.22 -9.56
N ASP A 32 -0.75 10.13 -9.84
CA ASP A 32 0.24 11.24 -9.81
C ASP A 32 0.23 12.05 -8.50
N MET A 33 0.10 11.37 -7.37
CA MET A 33 0.15 12.00 -6.06
C MET A 33 1.56 12.54 -5.79
N LYS A 34 1.68 13.88 -5.75
CA LYS A 34 2.96 14.54 -5.51
C LYS A 34 3.44 14.29 -4.09
N ILE A 35 4.68 13.83 -3.98
CA ILE A 35 5.38 13.61 -2.73
C ILE A 35 6.75 14.28 -2.82
N LYS A 36 7.37 14.53 -1.68
CA LYS A 36 8.73 15.05 -1.65
C LYS A 36 9.69 14.09 -2.35
N GLU A 37 10.63 14.59 -3.15
CA GLU A 37 11.67 13.73 -3.71
C GLU A 37 12.60 13.21 -2.62
N GLY A 38 12.99 11.93 -2.72
CA GLY A 38 13.93 11.30 -1.80
C GLY A 38 13.72 9.80 -1.64
N GLU A 39 14.44 9.24 -0.67
CA GLU A 39 14.36 7.82 -0.33
C GLU A 39 13.32 7.56 0.75
N TYR A 40 12.38 6.66 0.46
CA TYR A 40 11.32 6.30 1.37
C TYR A 40 11.55 4.91 1.94
N THR A 41 11.48 4.79 3.27
CA THR A 41 11.43 3.47 3.91
C THR A 41 10.04 2.89 3.75
N CYS A 42 9.96 1.71 3.12
CA CYS A 42 8.73 0.94 2.93
C CYS A 42 8.49 0.04 4.15
N MET A 43 7.35 0.21 4.81
CA MET A 43 6.99 -0.53 6.02
C MET A 43 5.63 -1.20 5.88
N VAL A 44 5.51 -2.32 6.58
CA VAL A 44 4.26 -3.05 6.80
C VAL A 44 3.94 -3.03 8.29
N TRP A 45 2.68 -2.82 8.64
CA TRP A 45 2.14 -2.97 9.98
C TRP A 45 1.18 -4.15 10.02
N TYR A 46 1.56 -5.18 10.77
CA TYR A 46 0.76 -6.38 10.94
C TYR A 46 -0.28 -6.19 12.06
N HIS A 47 -1.51 -6.54 11.73
CA HIS A 47 -2.62 -6.68 12.65
C HIS A 47 -2.87 -8.17 12.95
N THR A 48 -3.30 -8.48 14.17
CA THR A 48 -3.73 -9.83 14.53
C THR A 48 -5.25 -9.87 14.49
N ALA A 49 -5.77 -10.42 13.40
CA ALA A 49 -7.19 -10.65 13.21
C ALA A 49 -7.63 -11.92 13.97
N LYS A 50 -8.91 -11.97 14.32
CA LYS A 50 -9.55 -13.15 14.90
C LYS A 50 -10.61 -13.65 13.92
N GLY A 51 -10.63 -14.95 13.72
CA GLY A 51 -11.65 -15.64 12.94
C GLY A 51 -12.27 -16.78 13.73
N ASP A 52 -13.30 -17.37 13.15
CA ASP A 52 -13.89 -18.62 13.59
C ASP A 52 -13.82 -19.63 12.45
N CYS A 53 -13.39 -20.85 12.77
CA CYS A 53 -13.42 -21.97 11.84
C CYS A 53 -14.15 -23.12 12.52
N ASN A 54 -15.37 -23.43 12.05
CA ASN A 54 -16.22 -24.49 12.60
C ASN A 54 -16.46 -24.35 14.12
N GLY A 55 -16.73 -23.13 14.60
CA GLY A 55 -16.97 -22.83 16.02
C GLY A 55 -15.72 -22.78 16.88
N LYS A 56 -14.52 -22.85 16.27
CA LYS A 56 -13.24 -22.73 16.96
C LYS A 56 -12.61 -21.37 16.65
N PRO A 57 -12.38 -20.52 17.66
CA PRO A 57 -11.70 -19.26 17.45
C PRO A 57 -10.24 -19.51 17.06
N TYR A 58 -9.76 -18.78 16.06
CA TYR A 58 -8.36 -18.76 15.68
C TYR A 58 -7.89 -17.31 15.46
N ALA A 59 -6.58 -17.10 15.57
CA ALA A 59 -5.95 -15.81 15.33
C ALA A 59 -4.95 -15.93 14.19
N TYR A 60 -4.93 -14.94 13.32
CA TYR A 60 -4.05 -14.89 12.16
C TYR A 60 -3.50 -13.48 11.97
N LYS A 61 -2.39 -13.36 11.25
CA LYS A 61 -1.76 -12.08 10.95
C LYS A 61 -2.15 -11.63 9.56
N VAL A 62 -2.45 -10.35 9.44
CA VAL A 62 -2.80 -9.67 8.20
C VAL A 62 -2.04 -8.36 8.11
N VAL A 63 -1.85 -7.85 6.90
CA VAL A 63 -1.33 -6.49 6.71
C VAL A 63 -2.47 -5.52 7.00
N GLY A 64 -2.33 -4.76 8.08
CA GLY A 64 -3.31 -3.72 8.45
C GLY A 64 -2.98 -2.36 7.85
N ILE A 65 -1.68 -2.06 7.66
CA ILE A 65 -1.23 -0.79 7.06
C ILE A 65 0.04 -1.04 6.25
N ILE A 66 0.13 -0.45 5.07
CA ILE A 66 1.42 -0.20 4.42
C ILE A 66 1.72 1.28 4.38
N GLY A 67 2.97 1.64 4.57
CA GLY A 67 3.39 3.03 4.56
C GLY A 67 4.76 3.24 3.96
N ILE A 68 4.92 4.40 3.34
CA ILE A 68 6.20 4.92 2.86
C ILE A 68 6.54 6.18 3.66
N TYR A 69 7.77 6.24 4.17
CA TYR A 69 8.21 7.33 5.05
C TYR A 69 9.56 7.88 4.60
N LEU A 70 9.60 9.16 4.22
CA LEU A 70 10.83 9.83 3.80
C LEU A 70 11.90 9.74 4.90
N ASP A 71 13.11 9.32 4.52
CA ASP A 71 14.24 9.10 5.43
C ASP A 71 13.93 8.15 6.61
N GLY A 72 12.90 7.32 6.49
CA GLY A 72 12.43 6.44 7.57
C GLY A 72 11.78 7.16 8.76
N ARG A 73 11.41 8.44 8.61
CA ARG A 73 10.74 9.22 9.65
C ARG A 73 9.26 8.89 9.72
N ILE A 74 8.93 7.94 10.58
CA ILE A 74 7.54 7.52 10.81
C ILE A 74 6.84 8.57 11.72
N PRO A 75 5.83 9.31 11.22
CA PRO A 75 5.07 10.25 12.02
C PRO A 75 4.15 9.55 13.00
N ASN A 76 3.55 10.31 13.92
CA ASN A 76 2.46 9.80 14.73
C ASN A 76 1.24 9.53 13.83
N GLN A 77 0.78 8.29 13.74
CA GLN A 77 -0.33 7.91 12.84
C GLN A 77 -1.62 8.71 13.09
N LYS A 78 -1.83 9.20 14.33
CA LYS A 78 -2.98 10.05 14.69
C LYS A 78 -2.90 11.47 14.12
N THR A 79 -1.73 11.93 13.69
CA THR A 79 -1.54 13.27 13.10
C THR A 79 -1.62 13.26 11.58
N MET A 80 -1.59 12.09 10.95
CA MET A 80 -1.77 11.96 9.51
C MET A 80 -3.21 12.26 9.11
N LYS A 81 -3.38 12.98 8.01
CA LYS A 81 -4.69 13.38 7.48
C LYS A 81 -5.13 12.40 6.40
N GLU A 82 -6.40 12.03 6.40
CA GLU A 82 -6.98 11.29 5.28
C GLU A 82 -7.06 12.22 4.06
N ILE A 83 -6.54 11.76 2.93
CA ILE A 83 -6.50 12.52 1.68
C ILE A 83 -7.42 11.93 0.60
N GLY A 84 -8.00 10.76 0.87
CA GLY A 84 -8.88 10.06 -0.04
C GLY A 84 -8.97 8.59 0.30
N SER A 85 -9.59 7.83 -0.58
CA SER A 85 -9.68 6.37 -0.50
C SER A 85 -9.42 5.74 -1.87
N ILE A 86 -8.95 4.49 -1.86
CA ILE A 86 -8.74 3.67 -3.06
C ILE A 86 -9.63 2.43 -2.98
N GLY A 87 -10.00 1.90 -4.14
CA GLY A 87 -10.60 0.57 -4.25
C GLY A 87 -9.49 -0.49 -4.25
N VAL A 88 -9.81 -1.66 -3.71
CA VAL A 88 -8.98 -2.86 -3.79
C VAL A 88 -9.89 -4.03 -4.08
N ASP A 89 -9.52 -4.82 -5.09
CA ASP A 89 -10.28 -5.94 -5.66
C ASP A 89 -9.50 -7.24 -5.47
N ALA A 90 -8.24 -7.28 -5.94
CA ALA A 90 -7.35 -8.43 -5.84
C ALA A 90 -6.78 -8.65 -4.44
N GLY A 91 -7.19 -7.85 -3.45
CA GLY A 91 -6.63 -7.84 -2.10
C GLY A 91 -5.19 -7.30 -2.06
N LEU A 92 -4.76 -6.61 -3.12
CA LEU A 92 -3.44 -6.01 -3.30
C LEU A 92 -3.58 -4.48 -3.32
N ALA A 93 -2.68 -3.77 -2.66
CA ALA A 93 -2.57 -2.32 -2.85
C ALA A 93 -1.14 -1.85 -2.64
N GLY A 94 -0.79 -0.73 -3.26
CA GLY A 94 0.56 -0.20 -3.16
C GLY A 94 0.74 1.21 -3.69
N PHE A 95 2.01 1.62 -3.65
CA PHE A 95 2.54 2.87 -4.19
C PHE A 95 3.44 2.52 -5.37
N PHE A 96 3.15 3.07 -6.55
CA PHE A 96 3.81 2.71 -7.79
C PHE A 96 4.32 3.93 -8.55
N HIS A 97 5.40 3.76 -9.29
CA HIS A 97 5.80 4.66 -10.36
C HIS A 97 4.88 4.46 -11.55
N ASN A 98 4.09 5.49 -11.89
CA ASN A 98 3.30 5.55 -13.14
C ASN A 98 2.72 4.18 -13.54
N LYS A 99 1.89 3.60 -12.68
CA LYS A 99 1.41 2.21 -12.79
C LYS A 99 0.69 2.03 -14.14
N PRO A 100 1.23 1.21 -15.06
CA PRO A 100 0.61 1.01 -16.36
C PRO A 100 -0.65 0.15 -16.25
N ASP A 101 -1.46 0.20 -17.30
CA ASP A 101 -2.56 -0.72 -17.52
C ASP A 101 -1.97 -2.07 -17.93
N TYR A 102 -2.27 -3.11 -17.17
CA TYR A 102 -1.79 -4.45 -17.46
C TYR A 102 -2.76 -5.15 -18.41
N ASP A 103 -2.22 -5.81 -19.43
CA ASP A 103 -2.94 -6.89 -20.11
C ASP A 103 -2.89 -8.17 -19.26
N ASP A 104 -3.59 -9.21 -19.70
CA ASP A 104 -3.68 -10.48 -18.96
C ASP A 104 -2.30 -11.10 -18.68
N ASN A 105 -1.36 -10.98 -19.62
CA ASN A 105 -0.02 -11.54 -19.47
C ASN A 105 0.81 -10.77 -18.46
N ALA A 106 0.80 -9.43 -18.53
CA ALA A 106 1.47 -8.56 -17.58
C ALA A 106 0.88 -8.72 -16.17
N TRP A 107 -0.44 -8.87 -16.07
CA TRP A 107 -1.12 -9.15 -14.80
C TRP A 107 -0.71 -10.51 -14.24
N SER A 108 -0.72 -11.56 -15.07
CA SER A 108 -0.27 -12.90 -14.65
C SER A 108 1.17 -12.87 -14.15
N ALA A 109 2.08 -12.21 -14.88
CA ALA A 109 3.48 -12.08 -14.49
C ALA A 109 3.65 -11.29 -13.18
N PHE A 110 2.84 -10.25 -12.98
CA PHE A 110 2.82 -9.50 -11.72
C PHE A 110 2.38 -10.40 -10.55
N CYS A 111 1.30 -11.17 -10.73
CA CYS A 111 0.80 -12.11 -9.73
C CYS A 111 1.84 -13.17 -9.36
N ASP A 112 2.55 -13.73 -10.35
CA ASP A 112 3.64 -14.68 -10.12
C ASP A 112 4.78 -14.07 -9.31
N MET A 113 5.10 -12.80 -9.53
CA MET A 113 6.13 -12.09 -8.76
C MET A 113 5.72 -11.86 -7.29
N VAL A 114 4.42 -11.63 -7.03
CA VAL A 114 3.89 -11.33 -5.68
C VAL A 114 3.18 -12.53 -5.04
N CYS A 115 3.47 -13.76 -5.49
CA CYS A 115 2.78 -14.96 -4.99
C CYS A 115 3.27 -15.45 -3.61
N HIS A 116 4.43 -14.98 -3.15
CA HIS A 116 5.08 -15.46 -1.92
C HIS A 116 5.43 -14.33 -0.97
N GLY A 117 4.65 -14.22 0.12
CA GLY A 117 4.82 -13.22 1.17
C GLY A 117 3.61 -12.31 1.29
N ASP A 118 3.78 -11.23 2.06
CA ASP A 118 2.70 -10.26 2.32
C ASP A 118 2.98 -8.89 1.70
N ALA A 119 4.23 -8.61 1.33
CA ALA A 119 4.63 -7.31 0.78
C ALA A 119 5.94 -7.38 -0.01
N TRP A 120 6.03 -6.57 -1.06
CA TRP A 120 7.10 -6.63 -2.05
C TRP A 120 7.52 -5.23 -2.48
N ILE A 121 8.83 -5.04 -2.62
CA ILE A 121 9.40 -3.93 -3.37
C ILE A 121 9.74 -4.46 -4.75
N THR A 122 9.16 -3.84 -5.77
CA THR A 122 9.36 -4.16 -7.17
C THR A 122 10.10 -3.02 -7.87
N ALA A 123 10.50 -3.23 -9.13
CA ALA A 123 11.00 -2.13 -9.96
C ALA A 123 9.97 -0.99 -10.03
N ASP A 124 8.69 -1.34 -10.12
CA ASP A 124 7.59 -0.39 -10.33
C ASP A 124 7.05 0.19 -9.03
N GLY A 125 7.25 -0.42 -7.86
CA GLY A 125 6.58 0.08 -6.65
C GLY A 125 6.91 -0.63 -5.35
N PHE A 126 6.05 -0.37 -4.38
CA PHE A 126 5.95 -1.09 -3.12
C PHE A 126 4.49 -1.43 -2.88
N CYS A 127 4.16 -2.70 -2.74
CA CYS A 127 2.79 -3.16 -2.52
C CYS A 127 2.72 -4.25 -1.44
N SER A 128 1.50 -4.52 -1.00
CA SER A 128 1.19 -5.63 -0.10
C SER A 128 -0.09 -6.32 -0.48
N SER A 129 -0.20 -7.58 -0.07
CA SER A 129 -1.49 -8.25 0.06
C SER A 129 -1.99 -8.09 1.49
N SER A 130 -3.15 -7.47 1.66
CA SER A 130 -3.83 -7.38 2.96
C SER A 130 -4.63 -8.63 3.29
N GLY A 131 -5.01 -9.39 2.25
CA GLY A 131 -6.00 -10.46 2.34
C GLY A 131 -7.45 -9.94 2.41
N TYR A 132 -7.65 -8.62 2.35
CA TYR A 132 -8.96 -7.98 2.28
C TYR A 132 -9.14 -7.35 0.90
N GLY A 133 -9.87 -8.05 0.02
CA GLY A 133 -10.34 -7.55 -1.27
C GLY A 133 -11.72 -6.87 -1.17
N ASP A 134 -12.26 -6.45 -2.30
CA ASP A 134 -13.60 -5.88 -2.50
C ASP A 134 -13.99 -4.76 -1.51
N GLY A 135 -13.11 -3.77 -1.33
CA GLY A 135 -13.30 -2.70 -0.35
C GLY A 135 -12.69 -1.35 -0.72
N GLY A 136 -13.18 -0.30 -0.06
CA GLY A 136 -12.61 1.04 -0.11
C GLY A 136 -11.72 1.30 1.10
N TYR A 137 -10.47 1.70 0.87
CA TYR A 137 -9.46 1.84 1.92
C TYR A 137 -8.89 3.25 1.97
N GLY A 138 -8.82 3.81 3.18
CA GLY A 138 -8.37 5.18 3.41
C GLY A 138 -6.87 5.34 3.16
N VAL A 139 -6.53 6.42 2.47
CA VAL A 139 -5.15 6.86 2.23
C VAL A 139 -4.87 8.07 3.11
N TYR A 140 -3.79 8.00 3.88
CA TYR A 140 -3.41 9.01 4.84
C TYR A 140 -2.06 9.61 4.48
N ALA A 141 -1.90 10.92 4.66
CA ALA A 141 -0.68 11.64 4.39
C ALA A 141 -0.19 12.42 5.62
N GLN A 142 1.13 12.50 5.75
CA GLN A 142 1.79 13.52 6.57
C GLN A 142 2.41 14.56 5.64
N GLU A 143 2.05 15.82 5.87
CA GLU A 143 2.63 16.96 5.17
C GLU A 143 3.68 17.63 6.06
N GLN A 144 4.75 18.13 5.45
CA GLN A 144 5.74 18.99 6.05
C GLN A 144 6.12 20.09 5.05
N ASN A 145 5.96 21.35 5.44
CA ASN A 145 6.27 22.52 4.61
C ASN A 145 5.59 22.51 3.23
N GLY A 146 4.33 22.04 3.14
CA GLY A 146 3.60 21.98 1.88
C GLY A 146 3.88 20.75 1.02
N GLU A 147 4.76 19.83 1.46
CA GLU A 147 5.10 18.61 0.73
C GLU A 147 4.68 17.35 1.51
N ILE A 148 4.18 16.33 0.81
CA ILE A 148 3.87 15.04 1.43
C ILE A 148 5.17 14.27 1.68
N VAL A 149 5.44 13.96 2.94
CA VAL A 149 6.66 13.25 3.40
C VAL A 149 6.39 11.83 3.89
N ALA A 150 5.11 11.46 4.09
CA ALA A 150 4.72 10.08 4.35
C ALA A 150 3.32 9.80 3.82
N LEU A 151 3.12 8.56 3.37
CA LEU A 151 1.82 8.04 2.95
C LEU A 151 1.55 6.70 3.63
N GLU A 152 0.27 6.43 3.94
CA GLU A 152 -0.22 5.15 4.45
C GLU A 152 -1.50 4.74 3.73
N ILE A 153 -1.61 3.47 3.35
CA ILE A 153 -2.88 2.82 3.02
C ILE A 153 -3.28 2.00 4.24
N ARG A 154 -4.48 2.25 4.80
CA ARG A 154 -4.97 1.57 6.00
C ARG A 154 -6.12 0.64 5.65
N PHE A 155 -5.93 -0.66 5.90
CA PHE A 155 -6.88 -1.72 5.62
C PHE A 155 -7.82 -2.03 6.79
N ILE A 156 -7.44 -1.62 8.01
CA ILE A 156 -8.12 -1.90 9.29
C ILE A 156 -8.08 -0.67 10.20
#